data_AF-A0A8J5M5G5-F1
#
_entry.id   AF-A0A8J5M5G5-F1
#
_cell.length_a   1.000
_cell.length_b   1.000
_cell.length_c   1.000
_cell.angle_alpha   90.00
_cell.angle_beta   90.00
_cell.angle_gamma   90.00
#
_symmetry.space_group_name_H-M   'P 1'
#
loop_
_entity.id
_entity.type
_entity.pdbx_description
1 polymer ?
#
loop_
_entity_poly.entity_id
_entity_poly.type
_entity_poly.pdbx_seq_one_letter_code
_entity_poly.pdbx_strand_id
1 'polypeptide(L)'
;MLTARPDTKQSWHNSIDLSARRTVLLHILMLLKSKYGKVDSKISYIGRRAELALYSQAFSAWEYRNPQTLSRRLHSLVVKLHLNNLAALEDAAFAMELVGSASSRKRKCSTDEQPVGKRARYEPAIAATSNPLFFDGNRDLLQHVCSFLEAREVLQCAATCSQAASQLPAFVTAIEVTTVGMMKVSPTTRLTFFPRFPNLESFSLSGRMQAQQFNFQDEQTLVARNVLVRSMLHALSNAQLPKLEVFSLNFCYSEGLKDHVTSQIATVLAGPSSNFPRLHTLSLVGNCISDDGVMDLYDAIALPRYGASRLALLDLSQNFIGERGHVQMQELVTQFASRGSDLIVNVMNNLLTAAGPVVDSVPV
;
A
#
# COMPACT_ATOMS: atom_id res chain seq x y z
N MET A 1 30.26 -9.81 -4.34
CA MET A 1 30.49 -10.48 -3.03
C MET A 1 29.13 -10.76 -2.43
N LEU A 2 28.79 -12.04 -2.26
CA LEU A 2 27.53 -12.48 -1.66
C LEU A 2 27.53 -12.09 -0.18
N THR A 3 26.83 -11.01 0.16
CA THR A 3 26.58 -10.61 1.56
C THR A 3 25.69 -11.66 2.19
N ALA A 4 26.26 -12.39 3.15
CA ALA A 4 25.55 -13.37 3.95
C ALA A 4 24.30 -12.73 4.57
N ARG A 5 23.15 -13.37 4.38
CA ARG A 5 21.93 -13.08 5.14
C ARG A 5 22.28 -13.08 6.63
N PRO A 6 21.86 -12.10 7.43
CA PRO A 6 21.95 -12.23 8.88
C PRO A 6 20.90 -13.27 9.31
N ASP A 7 21.24 -14.54 9.18
CA ASP A 7 20.54 -15.66 9.81
C ASP A 7 20.87 -15.66 11.32
N THR A 8 20.60 -14.56 12.02
CA THR A 8 20.76 -14.45 13.48
C THR A 8 19.58 -15.05 14.24
N LYS A 9 18.52 -15.52 13.55
CA LYS A 9 17.34 -16.15 14.16
C LYS A 9 17.66 -17.35 15.07
N GLN A 10 18.84 -17.96 14.97
CA GLN A 10 19.13 -19.25 15.65
C GLN A 10 19.94 -19.16 16.95
N SER A 11 20.53 -18.02 17.32
CA SER A 11 21.45 -17.98 18.48
C SER A 11 20.74 -17.84 19.84
N TRP A 12 19.65 -17.07 19.92
CA TRP A 12 19.04 -16.73 21.20
C TRP A 12 18.12 -17.82 21.78
N HIS A 13 17.60 -18.71 20.93
CA HIS A 13 16.75 -19.83 21.35
C HIS A 13 17.45 -20.80 22.31
N ASN A 14 18.77 -20.91 22.24
CA ASN A 14 19.58 -21.74 23.14
C ASN A 14 19.82 -21.07 24.50
N SER A 15 19.66 -19.75 24.58
CA SER A 15 19.94 -18.93 25.77
C SER A 15 18.70 -18.62 26.62
N ILE A 16 17.51 -19.02 26.16
CA ILE A 16 16.26 -18.63 26.80
C ILE A 16 15.78 -19.63 27.85
N ASP A 17 15.67 -19.16 29.08
CA ASP A 17 15.13 -19.97 30.18
C ASP A 17 13.65 -20.31 29.99
N LEU A 18 13.29 -21.53 30.42
CA LEU A 18 11.89 -21.98 30.50
C LEU A 18 11.03 -21.08 31.39
N SER A 19 11.61 -20.43 32.39
CA SER A 19 10.93 -19.45 33.25
C SER A 19 10.46 -18.21 32.47
N ALA A 20 11.27 -17.73 31.54
CA ALA A 20 10.92 -16.59 30.69
C ALA A 20 9.74 -16.95 29.77
N ARG A 21 9.75 -18.14 29.17
CA ARG A 21 8.63 -18.63 28.35
C ARG A 21 7.34 -18.77 29.13
N ARG A 22 7.42 -19.30 30.37
CA ARG A 22 6.27 -19.37 31.28
C ARG A 22 5.72 -17.99 31.62
N THR A 23 6.60 -17.01 31.83
CA THR A 23 6.20 -15.63 32.15
C THR A 23 5.44 -14.99 31.00
N VAL A 24 5.93 -15.11 29.77
CA VAL A 24 5.24 -14.60 28.57
C VAL A 24 3.89 -15.30 28.38
N LEU A 25 3.84 -16.62 28.52
CA LEU A 25 2.60 -17.39 28.44
C LEU A 25 1.57 -16.92 29.49
N LEU A 26 1.99 -16.71 30.74
CA LEU A 26 1.11 -16.20 31.79
C LEU A 26 0.54 -14.83 31.44
N HIS A 27 1.35 -13.92 30.88
CA HIS A 27 0.87 -12.61 30.43
C HIS A 27 -0.14 -12.73 29.29
N ILE A 28 0.09 -13.60 28.31
CA ILE A 28 -0.88 -13.87 27.23
C ILE A 28 -2.19 -14.40 27.82
N LEU A 29 -2.13 -15.35 28.76
CA LEU A 29 -3.32 -15.90 29.40
C LEU A 29 -4.06 -14.85 30.25
N MET A 30 -3.35 -13.93 30.91
CA MET A 30 -3.98 -12.80 31.62
C MET A 30 -4.69 -11.86 30.65
N LEU A 31 -4.09 -11.54 29.50
CA LEU A 31 -4.72 -10.72 28.46
C LEU A 31 -5.98 -11.40 27.89
N LEU A 32 -5.91 -12.71 27.62
CA LEU A 32 -7.04 -13.49 27.15
C LEU A 32 -8.14 -13.61 28.22
N LYS A 33 -7.77 -13.80 29.50
CA LYS A 33 -8.72 -13.78 30.62
C LYS A 33 -9.44 -12.44 30.72
N SER A 34 -8.73 -11.33 30.54
CA SER A 34 -9.34 -9.99 30.56
C SER A 34 -10.36 -9.79 29.44
N LYS A 35 -10.17 -10.42 28.27
CA LYS A 35 -11.10 -10.30 27.13
C LYS A 35 -12.25 -11.30 27.16
N TYR A 36 -12.00 -12.53 27.60
CA TYR A 36 -12.95 -13.65 27.54
C TYR A 36 -13.49 -14.09 28.91
N GLY A 37 -13.06 -13.44 29.99
CA GLY A 37 -13.50 -13.67 31.38
C GLY A 37 -12.88 -14.90 32.04
N LYS A 38 -12.99 -16.09 31.42
CA LYS A 38 -12.49 -17.37 31.96
C LYS A 38 -11.38 -17.95 31.07
N VAL A 39 -10.47 -18.72 31.68
CA VAL A 39 -9.41 -19.45 30.96
C VAL A 39 -9.79 -20.92 30.92
N ASP A 40 -10.47 -21.32 29.86
CA ASP A 40 -10.80 -22.73 29.60
C ASP A 40 -9.62 -23.44 28.92
N SER A 41 -9.70 -24.77 28.81
CA SER A 41 -8.70 -25.60 28.12
C SER A 41 -8.42 -25.13 26.68
N LYS A 42 -9.46 -24.66 25.97
CA LYS A 42 -9.36 -24.07 24.62
C LYS A 42 -8.56 -22.77 24.60
N ILE A 43 -8.80 -21.86 25.55
CA ILE A 43 -8.09 -20.57 25.66
C ILE A 43 -6.64 -20.81 26.06
N SER A 44 -6.40 -21.76 26.96
CA SER A 44 -5.05 -22.21 27.32
C SER A 44 -4.29 -22.79 26.12
N TYR A 45 -4.95 -23.57 25.26
CA TYR A 45 -4.36 -24.06 24.01
C TYR A 45 -4.04 -22.91 23.04
N ILE A 46 -4.96 -21.97 22.83
CA ILE A 46 -4.73 -20.78 21.99
C ILE A 46 -3.55 -19.96 22.53
N GLY A 47 -3.48 -19.73 23.84
CA GLY A 47 -2.38 -19.01 24.48
C GLY A 47 -1.02 -19.69 24.25
N ARG A 48 -0.95 -21.03 24.34
CA ARG A 48 0.27 -21.79 24.02
C ARG A 48 0.66 -21.70 22.55
N ARG A 49 -0.31 -21.75 21.63
CA ARG A 49 -0.05 -21.58 20.19
C ARG A 49 0.41 -20.17 19.84
N ALA A 50 -0.19 -19.16 20.46
CA ALA A 50 0.20 -17.76 20.31
C ALA A 50 1.60 -17.51 20.88
N GLU A 51 1.92 -18.06 22.05
CA GLU A 51 3.27 -18.00 22.63
C GLU A 51 4.30 -18.62 21.68
N LEU A 52 4.03 -19.81 21.15
CA LEU A 52 4.94 -20.48 20.23
C LEU A 52 5.13 -19.68 18.93
N ALA A 53 4.07 -19.07 18.40
CA ALA A 53 4.15 -18.22 17.22
C ALA A 53 5.00 -16.97 17.49
N LEU A 54 4.75 -16.26 18.60
CA LEU A 54 5.55 -15.10 19.01
C LEU A 54 7.02 -15.48 19.26
N TYR A 55 7.26 -16.65 19.85
CA TYR A 55 8.60 -17.20 20.04
C TYR A 55 9.33 -17.42 18.71
N SER A 56 8.64 -17.97 17.71
CA SER A 56 9.22 -18.21 16.37
C SER A 56 9.39 -16.95 15.51
N GLN A 57 8.60 -15.90 15.77
CA GLN A 57 8.63 -14.66 15.02
C GLN A 57 9.64 -13.65 15.56
N ALA A 58 9.86 -13.63 16.88
CA ALA A 58 10.77 -12.69 17.51
C ALA A 58 12.20 -12.84 16.97
N PHE A 59 12.83 -11.70 16.70
CA PHE A 59 14.21 -11.63 16.23
C PHE A 59 15.21 -11.85 17.36
N SER A 60 14.91 -11.36 18.56
CA SER A 60 15.78 -11.46 19.73
C SER A 60 15.03 -11.94 20.99
N ALA A 61 15.80 -12.43 21.97
CA ALA A 61 15.26 -12.74 23.30
C ALA A 61 14.68 -11.51 24.00
N TRP A 62 15.24 -10.32 23.74
CA TRP A 62 14.74 -9.07 24.30
C TRP A 62 13.38 -8.72 23.73
N GLU A 63 13.23 -8.77 22.40
CA GLU A 63 11.96 -8.56 21.73
C GLU A 63 10.92 -9.54 22.27
N TYR A 64 11.23 -10.84 22.31
CA TYR A 64 10.33 -11.86 22.84
C TYR A 64 9.86 -11.53 24.28
N ARG A 65 10.79 -11.25 25.20
CA ARG A 65 10.51 -11.04 26.64
C ARG A 65 9.81 -9.72 26.95
N ASN A 66 9.86 -8.73 26.08
CA ASN A 66 9.38 -7.38 26.38
C ASN A 66 7.85 -7.36 26.62
N PRO A 67 7.38 -7.06 27.85
CA PRO A 67 5.95 -7.07 28.17
C PRO A 67 5.21 -5.85 27.60
N GLN A 68 5.89 -4.73 27.39
CA GLN A 68 5.28 -3.48 26.90
C GLN A 68 4.79 -3.62 25.45
N THR A 69 5.50 -4.40 24.65
CA THR A 69 5.19 -4.64 23.24
C THR A 69 4.33 -5.89 23.05
N LEU A 70 4.20 -6.75 24.07
CA LEU A 70 3.54 -8.05 23.97
C LEU A 70 2.08 -7.95 23.49
N SER A 71 1.31 -7.01 24.03
CA SER A 71 -0.10 -6.84 23.62
C SER A 71 -0.22 -6.43 22.15
N ARG A 72 0.64 -5.53 21.66
CA ARG A 72 0.65 -5.10 20.25
C ARG A 72 1.11 -6.22 19.32
N ARG A 73 2.14 -6.98 19.72
CA ARG A 73 2.62 -8.13 18.95
C ARG A 73 1.60 -9.26 18.89
N LEU A 74 0.91 -9.55 19.99
CA LEU A 74 -0.19 -10.51 20.00
C LEU A 74 -1.34 -10.05 19.10
N HIS A 75 -1.70 -8.77 19.15
CA HIS A 75 -2.71 -8.19 18.25
C HIS A 75 -2.29 -8.30 16.78
N SER A 76 -1.05 -7.93 16.44
CA SER A 76 -0.48 -8.06 15.11
C SER A 76 -0.55 -9.50 14.60
N LEU A 77 -0.15 -10.48 15.43
CA LEU A 77 -0.21 -11.90 15.10
C LEU A 77 -1.64 -12.35 14.78
N VAL A 78 -2.62 -11.96 15.61
CA VAL A 78 -4.04 -12.31 15.40
C VAL A 78 -4.55 -11.72 14.10
N VAL A 79 -4.26 -10.43 13.85
CA VAL A 79 -4.64 -9.74 12.61
C VAL A 79 -4.03 -10.42 11.39
N LYS A 80 -2.72 -10.70 11.42
CA LYS A 80 -2.02 -11.34 10.30
C LYS A 80 -2.50 -12.75 10.00
N LEU A 81 -2.80 -13.55 11.03
CA LEU A 81 -3.39 -14.87 10.86
C LEU A 81 -4.78 -14.80 10.23
N HIS A 82 -5.60 -13.84 10.65
CA HIS A 82 -6.91 -13.61 10.05
C HIS A 82 -6.78 -13.21 8.57
N LEU A 83 -5.93 -12.24 8.25
CA LEU A 83 -5.68 -11.78 6.87
C LEU A 83 -5.07 -12.89 6.00
N ASN A 84 -4.24 -13.76 6.57
CA ASN A 84 -3.70 -14.91 5.84
C ASN A 84 -4.78 -15.90 5.40
N ASN A 85 -5.87 -16.04 6.16
CA ASN A 85 -7.01 -16.87 5.74
C ASN A 85 -7.77 -16.26 4.56
N LEU A 86 -7.69 -14.93 4.40
CA LEU A 86 -8.33 -14.19 3.29
C LEU A 86 -7.45 -14.16 2.02
N ALA A 87 -6.17 -14.50 2.11
CA ALA A 87 -5.23 -14.38 0.99
C ALA A 87 -5.69 -15.14 -0.28
N ALA A 88 -6.24 -16.34 -0.13
CA ALA A 88 -6.73 -17.12 -1.27
C ALA A 88 -7.98 -16.50 -1.92
N LEU A 89 -8.89 -15.91 -1.13
CA LEU A 89 -10.05 -15.17 -1.63
C LEU A 89 -9.61 -13.90 -2.36
N GLU A 90 -8.59 -13.23 -1.82
CA GLU A 90 -8.00 -12.05 -2.42
C GLU A 90 -7.36 -12.33 -3.77
N ASP A 91 -6.54 -13.39 -3.87
CA ASP A 91 -5.92 -13.81 -5.12
C ASP A 91 -6.96 -14.19 -6.19
N ALA A 92 -8.01 -14.91 -5.80
CA ALA A 92 -9.11 -15.25 -6.70
C ALA A 92 -9.87 -14.00 -7.18
N ALA A 93 -10.17 -13.06 -6.27
CA ALA A 93 -10.86 -11.82 -6.59
C ALA A 93 -10.02 -10.92 -7.51
N PHE A 94 -8.71 -10.80 -7.24
CA PHE A 94 -7.79 -10.04 -8.08
C PHE A 94 -7.69 -10.65 -9.50
N ALA A 95 -7.56 -11.98 -9.61
CA ALA A 95 -7.53 -12.65 -10.90
C ALA A 95 -8.83 -12.41 -11.71
N MET A 96 -9.99 -12.45 -11.05
CA MET A 96 -11.27 -12.13 -11.69
C MET A 96 -11.33 -10.68 -12.18
N GLU A 97 -10.76 -9.73 -11.43
CA GLU A 97 -10.74 -8.32 -11.83
C GLU A 97 -9.92 -8.09 -13.11
N LEU A 98 -8.77 -8.74 -13.23
CA LEU A 98 -7.94 -8.68 -14.44
C LEU A 98 -8.63 -9.32 -15.65
N VAL A 99 -9.26 -10.48 -15.48
CA VAL A 99 -9.95 -11.21 -16.56
C VAL A 99 -11.24 -10.50 -17.00
N GLY A 100 -11.99 -9.93 -16.05
CA GLY A 100 -13.19 -9.13 -16.35
C GLY A 100 -12.90 -7.92 -17.23
N SER A 101 -11.71 -7.32 -17.09
CA SER A 101 -11.26 -6.26 -18.00
C SER A 101 -10.87 -6.79 -19.39
N ALA A 102 -10.37 -8.02 -19.51
CA ALA A 102 -9.97 -8.60 -20.79
C ALA A 102 -11.18 -9.05 -21.63
N SER A 103 -12.25 -9.54 -20.98
CA SER A 103 -13.49 -9.95 -21.67
C SER A 103 -14.27 -8.75 -22.24
N SER A 104 -14.22 -7.58 -21.58
CA SER A 104 -14.78 -6.33 -22.11
C SER A 104 -14.09 -5.86 -23.39
N ARG A 105 -12.79 -6.16 -23.56
CA ARG A 105 -12.04 -5.86 -24.80
C ARG A 105 -12.32 -6.84 -25.94
N LYS A 106 -12.95 -7.99 -25.67
CA LYS A 106 -13.19 -9.06 -26.68
C LYS A 106 -14.55 -8.99 -27.39
N ARG A 107 -15.46 -8.06 -27.04
CA ARG A 107 -16.71 -7.85 -27.79
C ARG A 107 -16.60 -6.71 -28.82
N LYS A 108 -15.78 -6.91 -29.86
CA LYS A 108 -16.05 -6.47 -31.25
C LYS A 108 -14.92 -6.95 -32.17
N CYS A 109 -14.91 -8.24 -32.48
CA CYS A 109 -14.29 -8.75 -33.69
C CYS A 109 -14.94 -10.09 -34.04
N SER A 110 -16.07 -10.03 -34.75
CA SER A 110 -16.64 -11.17 -35.44
C SER A 110 -16.86 -10.75 -36.89
N THR A 111 -16.08 -11.36 -37.77
CA THR A 111 -16.17 -11.25 -39.23
C THR A 111 -17.52 -11.81 -39.70
N ASP A 112 -18.13 -11.06 -40.61
CA ASP A 112 -19.22 -11.38 -41.55
C ASP A 112 -20.29 -12.39 -41.17
N GLU A 113 -21.51 -11.90 -40.94
CA GLU A 113 -22.66 -12.20 -41.80
C GLU A 113 -23.63 -11.01 -41.81
N GLN A 114 -24.13 -10.64 -43.01
CA GLN A 114 -25.12 -9.59 -43.17
C GLN A 114 -26.45 -9.95 -42.49
N PRO A 115 -27.21 -8.92 -42.06
CA PRO A 115 -28.56 -8.84 -42.59
C PRO A 115 -28.93 -7.42 -43.05
N VAL A 116 -29.59 -7.41 -44.19
CA VAL A 116 -30.27 -6.27 -44.82
C VAL A 116 -31.24 -5.62 -43.83
N GLY A 117 -30.99 -4.36 -43.49
CA GLY A 117 -31.88 -3.53 -42.69
C GLY A 117 -31.64 -2.06 -43.02
N LYS A 118 -32.53 -1.50 -43.84
CA LYS A 118 -32.52 -0.09 -44.28
C LYS A 118 -32.47 0.84 -43.06
N ARG A 119 -31.29 1.40 -42.76
CA ARG A 119 -31.15 2.64 -41.99
C ARG A 119 -30.55 3.69 -42.88
N ALA A 120 -31.30 4.79 -43.01
CA ALA A 120 -31.00 5.91 -43.86
C ALA A 120 -29.55 6.38 -43.69
N ARG A 121 -28.88 6.48 -44.84
CA ARG A 121 -27.62 7.19 -45.00
C ARG A 121 -27.87 8.64 -44.59
N TYR A 122 -27.56 8.99 -43.35
CA TYR A 122 -27.36 10.38 -42.97
C TYR A 122 -26.03 10.77 -43.63
N GLU A 123 -26.11 11.45 -44.76
CA GLU A 123 -24.99 12.25 -45.25
C GLU A 123 -24.53 13.14 -44.08
N PRO A 124 -23.23 13.32 -43.85
CA PRO A 124 -22.76 14.34 -42.95
C PRO A 124 -23.05 15.67 -43.65
N ALA A 125 -24.27 16.18 -43.47
CA ALA A 125 -24.55 17.59 -43.64
C ALA A 125 -23.50 18.32 -42.81
N ILE A 126 -22.67 19.10 -43.50
CA ILE A 126 -21.66 20.03 -43.03
C ILE A 126 -22.00 20.47 -41.60
N ALA A 127 -21.50 19.71 -40.62
CA ALA A 127 -21.78 19.99 -39.22
C ALA A 127 -20.99 21.24 -38.90
N ALA A 128 -21.74 22.29 -38.59
CA ALA A 128 -21.26 23.60 -38.17
C ALA A 128 -19.91 23.52 -37.47
N THR A 129 -18.97 24.33 -37.96
CA THR A 129 -17.73 24.75 -37.32
C THR A 129 -18.02 25.39 -35.96
N SER A 130 -18.47 24.60 -35.01
CA SER A 130 -18.36 24.88 -33.58
C SER A 130 -17.07 24.21 -33.11
N ASN A 131 -15.94 24.64 -33.67
CA ASN A 131 -14.65 24.41 -33.03
C ASN A 131 -14.79 25.02 -31.64
N PRO A 132 -14.66 24.24 -30.55
CA PRO A 132 -14.75 24.82 -29.22
C PRO A 132 -13.49 25.68 -29.03
N LEU A 133 -13.62 26.98 -29.32
CA LEU A 133 -12.58 28.02 -29.22
C LEU A 133 -11.79 27.97 -27.89
N PHE A 134 -12.40 27.39 -26.86
CA PHE A 134 -11.79 27.24 -25.55
C PHE A 134 -10.68 26.17 -25.50
N PHE A 135 -10.79 25.08 -26.27
CA PHE A 135 -9.85 23.94 -26.23
C PHE A 135 -8.94 23.84 -27.46
N ASP A 136 -9.11 24.73 -28.43
CA ASP A 136 -8.27 24.82 -29.63
C ASP A 136 -7.24 25.95 -29.44
N GLY A 137 -5.95 25.61 -29.43
CA GLY A 137 -4.84 26.57 -29.35
C GLY A 137 -4.54 27.23 -27.99
N ASN A 138 -5.49 27.27 -27.05
CA ASN A 138 -5.35 27.97 -25.74
C ASN A 138 -4.76 27.10 -24.62
N ARG A 139 -3.80 26.21 -24.95
CA ARG A 139 -3.26 25.23 -24.00
C ARG A 139 -2.61 25.88 -22.78
N ASP A 140 -1.89 26.99 -22.97
CA ASP A 140 -1.17 27.68 -21.90
C ASP A 140 -2.13 28.37 -20.92
N LEU A 141 -3.20 28.98 -21.44
CA LEU A 141 -4.27 29.55 -20.62
C LEU A 141 -5.02 28.46 -19.86
N LEU A 142 -5.33 27.33 -20.51
CA LEU A 142 -5.95 26.19 -19.84
C LEU A 142 -5.06 25.61 -18.75
N GLN A 143 -3.76 25.49 -18.99
CA GLN A 143 -2.80 25.05 -17.98
C GLN A 143 -2.77 26.03 -16.80
N HIS A 144 -2.79 27.34 -17.06
CA HIS A 144 -2.82 28.36 -16.02
C HIS A 144 -4.13 28.28 -15.20
N VAL A 145 -5.28 28.18 -15.85
CA VAL A 145 -6.57 28.00 -15.17
C VAL A 145 -6.60 26.69 -14.36
N CYS A 146 -6.14 25.58 -14.93
CA CYS A 146 -6.10 24.28 -14.25
C CYS A 146 -5.10 24.24 -13.10
N SER A 147 -4.09 25.13 -13.08
CA SER A 147 -3.18 25.24 -11.94
C SER A 147 -3.86 25.75 -10.67
N PHE A 148 -5.00 26.43 -10.79
CA PHE A 148 -5.82 26.87 -9.66
C PHE A 148 -6.91 25.87 -9.27
N LEU A 149 -7.12 24.81 -10.05
CA LEU A 149 -8.18 23.83 -9.84
C LEU A 149 -7.63 22.55 -9.22
N GLU A 150 -8.39 21.94 -8.32
CA GLU A 150 -8.05 20.62 -7.80
C GLU A 150 -8.31 19.52 -8.85
N ALA A 151 -7.62 18.38 -8.73
CA ALA A 151 -7.82 17.24 -9.63
C ALA A 151 -9.29 16.83 -9.78
N ARG A 152 -10.08 16.94 -8.70
CA ARG A 152 -11.51 16.64 -8.72
C ARG A 152 -12.27 17.57 -9.67
N GLU A 153 -12.00 18.86 -9.61
CA GLU A 153 -12.67 19.89 -10.41
C GLU A 153 -12.24 19.77 -11.87
N VAL A 154 -10.95 19.59 -12.13
CA VAL A 154 -10.41 19.34 -13.47
C VAL A 154 -11.05 18.10 -14.10
N LEU A 155 -11.23 17.03 -13.33
CA LEU A 155 -11.90 15.81 -13.80
C LEU A 155 -13.41 15.98 -14.01
N GLN A 156 -14.07 16.83 -13.22
CA GLN A 156 -15.47 17.19 -13.44
C GLN A 156 -15.64 18.00 -14.73
N CYS A 157 -14.75 18.96 -14.99
CA CYS A 157 -14.68 19.68 -16.26
C CYS A 157 -14.33 18.75 -17.44
N ALA A 158 -13.45 17.77 -17.21
CA ALA A 158 -13.12 16.76 -18.21
C ALA A 158 -14.35 15.89 -18.58
N ALA A 159 -15.31 15.74 -17.68
CA ALA A 159 -16.53 14.96 -17.93
C ALA A 159 -17.57 15.73 -18.77
N THR A 160 -17.44 17.05 -18.94
CA THR A 160 -18.46 17.84 -19.66
C THR A 160 -18.31 17.79 -21.18
N CYS A 161 -17.10 17.61 -21.72
CA CYS A 161 -16.90 17.48 -23.16
C CYS A 161 -15.75 16.55 -23.54
N SER A 162 -15.79 15.98 -24.75
CA SER A 162 -14.81 15.00 -25.23
C SER A 162 -13.41 15.60 -25.42
N GLN A 163 -13.31 16.88 -25.80
CA GLN A 163 -12.03 17.57 -25.93
C GLN A 163 -11.41 17.90 -24.56
N ALA A 164 -12.23 18.27 -23.57
CA ALA A 164 -11.77 18.42 -22.19
C ALA A 164 -11.30 17.07 -21.63
N ALA A 165 -11.99 15.98 -21.93
CA ALA A 165 -11.62 14.63 -21.52
C ALA A 165 -10.24 14.18 -22.02
N SER A 166 -9.80 14.65 -23.19
CA SER A 166 -8.50 14.31 -23.76
C SER A 166 -7.37 15.22 -23.29
N GLN A 167 -7.64 16.50 -23.04
CA GLN A 167 -6.60 17.48 -22.72
C GLN A 167 -6.44 17.73 -21.21
N LEU A 168 -7.54 17.86 -20.47
CA LEU A 168 -7.50 18.31 -19.07
C LEU A 168 -6.79 17.35 -18.10
N PRO A 169 -6.92 16.01 -18.22
CA PRO A 169 -6.18 15.09 -17.35
C PRO A 169 -4.65 15.26 -17.43
N ALA A 170 -4.13 15.77 -18.54
CA ALA A 170 -2.70 16.03 -18.69
C ALA A 170 -2.19 17.20 -17.82
N PHE A 171 -3.07 18.08 -17.34
CA PHE A 171 -2.69 19.21 -16.48
C PHE A 171 -2.72 18.88 -14.98
N VAL A 172 -3.27 17.72 -14.60
CA VAL A 172 -3.35 17.31 -13.20
C VAL A 172 -1.96 16.89 -12.70
N THR A 173 -1.47 17.61 -11.69
CA THR A 173 -0.16 17.35 -11.05
C THR A 173 -0.28 16.61 -9.73
N ALA A 174 -1.37 16.77 -8.98
CA ALA A 174 -1.58 16.11 -7.70
C ALA A 174 -2.96 15.45 -7.62
N ILE A 175 -3.03 14.20 -7.18
CA ILE A 175 -4.27 13.46 -6.97
C ILE A 175 -4.32 12.94 -5.55
N GLU A 176 -5.32 13.37 -4.79
CA GLU A 176 -5.68 12.81 -3.50
C GLU A 176 -7.05 12.14 -3.57
N VAL A 177 -7.10 10.84 -3.26
CA VAL A 177 -8.31 10.04 -3.34
C VAL A 177 -8.43 9.15 -2.11
N THR A 178 -9.65 8.94 -1.65
CA THR A 178 -9.92 7.96 -0.59
C THR A 178 -10.15 6.58 -1.18
N THR A 179 -9.83 5.51 -0.45
CA THR A 179 -10.15 4.13 -0.87
C THR A 179 -11.63 3.97 -1.20
N VAL A 180 -12.53 4.56 -0.39
CA VAL A 180 -13.98 4.56 -0.64
C VAL A 180 -14.35 5.25 -1.96
N GLY A 181 -13.67 6.34 -2.30
CA GLY A 181 -13.84 7.02 -3.58
C GLY A 181 -13.37 6.16 -4.75
N MET A 182 -12.19 5.57 -4.64
CA MET A 182 -11.61 4.76 -5.72
C MET A 182 -12.35 3.43 -5.91
N MET A 183 -12.96 2.88 -4.86
CA MET A 183 -13.82 1.68 -4.94
C MET A 183 -15.08 1.90 -5.81
N LYS A 184 -15.55 3.14 -5.97
CA LYS A 184 -16.68 3.46 -6.86
C LYS A 184 -16.28 3.44 -8.34
N VAL A 185 -14.99 3.50 -8.63
CA VAL A 185 -14.47 3.52 -9.99
C VAL A 185 -14.46 2.10 -10.56
N SER A 186 -14.93 1.95 -11.79
CA SER A 186 -15.00 0.63 -12.43
C SER A 186 -13.61 -0.01 -12.54
N PRO A 187 -13.49 -1.35 -12.43
CA PRO A 187 -12.23 -2.06 -12.56
C PRO A 187 -11.44 -1.71 -13.84
N THR A 188 -12.14 -1.54 -14.96
CA THR A 188 -11.53 -1.20 -16.25
C THR A 188 -10.86 0.18 -16.22
N THR A 189 -11.46 1.15 -15.54
CA THR A 189 -10.90 2.50 -15.40
C THR A 189 -9.73 2.52 -14.42
N ARG A 190 -9.73 1.65 -13.40
CA ARG A 190 -8.62 1.51 -12.45
C ARG A 190 -7.35 1.03 -13.15
N LEU A 191 -7.46 0.07 -14.06
CA LEU A 191 -6.33 -0.47 -14.82
C LEU A 191 -5.70 0.54 -15.80
N THR A 192 -6.47 1.53 -16.25
CA THR A 192 -6.00 2.60 -17.15
C THR A 192 -5.89 3.94 -16.44
N PHE A 193 -5.88 3.95 -15.11
CA PHE A 193 -5.93 5.18 -14.32
C PHE A 193 -4.68 6.05 -14.54
N PHE A 194 -3.49 5.53 -14.26
CA PHE A 194 -2.24 6.30 -14.31
C PHE A 194 -1.84 6.79 -15.72
N PRO A 195 -2.02 6.02 -16.81
CA PRO A 195 -1.71 6.51 -18.16
C PRO A 195 -2.47 7.78 -18.57
N ARG A 196 -3.59 8.11 -17.91
CA ARG A 196 -4.36 9.33 -18.17
C ARG A 196 -3.70 10.60 -17.62
N PHE A 197 -2.74 10.46 -16.70
CA PHE A 197 -2.12 11.56 -15.97
C PHE A 197 -0.60 11.58 -16.19
N PRO A 198 -0.12 11.92 -17.40
CA PRO A 198 1.31 11.87 -17.72
C PRO A 198 2.19 12.84 -16.92
N ASN A 199 1.60 13.91 -16.39
CA ASN A 199 2.30 14.94 -15.62
C ASN A 199 2.07 14.82 -14.10
N LEU A 200 1.67 13.65 -13.61
CA LEU A 200 1.43 13.44 -12.19
C LEU A 200 2.73 13.53 -11.40
N GLU A 201 2.76 14.42 -10.42
CA GLU A 201 3.87 14.66 -9.49
C GLU A 201 3.58 14.06 -8.12
N SER A 202 2.32 14.10 -7.67
CA SER A 202 1.90 13.56 -6.38
C SER A 202 0.66 12.67 -6.50
N PHE A 203 0.73 11.47 -5.91
CA PHE A 203 -0.42 10.58 -5.76
C PHE A 203 -0.57 10.15 -4.30
N SER A 204 -1.76 10.37 -3.74
CA SER A 204 -2.11 9.95 -2.39
C SER A 204 -3.42 9.17 -2.41
N LEU A 205 -3.34 7.91 -2.00
CA LEU A 205 -4.50 7.10 -1.64
C LEU A 205 -4.56 7.02 -0.12
N SER A 206 -5.72 7.35 0.46
CA SER A 206 -5.93 7.28 1.91
C SER A 206 -7.14 6.42 2.28
N GLY A 207 -6.97 5.49 3.21
CA GLY A 207 -8.08 4.91 3.96
C GLY A 207 -8.46 5.82 5.13
N ARG A 208 -9.78 5.94 5.41
CA ARG A 208 -10.29 6.79 6.50
C ARG A 208 -9.57 6.49 7.82
N MET A 209 -8.82 7.47 8.35
CA MET A 209 -8.13 7.43 9.66
C MET A 209 -9.06 7.43 10.88
N GLN A 210 -10.33 7.86 10.72
CA GLN A 210 -11.21 8.19 11.85
C GLN A 210 -11.75 6.97 12.62
N ALA A 211 -11.58 5.74 12.13
CA ALA A 211 -11.83 4.55 12.93
C ALA A 211 -10.51 4.10 13.53
N GLN A 212 -10.33 4.30 14.83
CA GLN A 212 -9.12 3.94 15.61
C GLN A 212 -8.70 2.46 15.55
N GLN A 213 -9.35 1.62 14.76
CA GLN A 213 -8.95 0.28 14.41
C GLN A 213 -9.56 -0.02 13.03
N PHE A 214 -8.80 -0.60 12.11
CA PHE A 214 -9.40 -1.29 10.97
C PHE A 214 -10.50 -2.21 11.51
N ASN A 215 -11.70 -2.11 10.96
CA ASN A 215 -12.71 -3.11 11.27
C ASN A 215 -12.32 -4.41 10.58
N PHE A 216 -11.53 -5.23 11.29
CA PHE A 216 -11.08 -6.53 10.80
C PHE A 216 -12.21 -7.58 10.80
N GLN A 217 -13.45 -7.19 11.06
CA GLN A 217 -14.61 -8.08 10.98
C GLN A 217 -15.22 -8.11 9.58
N ASP A 218 -15.02 -7.04 8.78
CA ASP A 218 -15.55 -6.98 7.42
C ASP A 218 -14.53 -7.53 6.42
N GLU A 219 -14.50 -8.86 6.32
CA GLU A 219 -13.61 -9.60 5.42
C GLU A 219 -13.77 -9.15 3.96
N GLN A 220 -15.00 -8.86 3.52
CA GLN A 220 -15.26 -8.46 2.15
C GLN A 220 -14.67 -7.09 1.83
N THR A 221 -14.81 -6.12 2.75
CA THR A 221 -14.18 -4.81 2.59
C THR A 221 -12.64 -4.89 2.65
N LEU A 222 -12.07 -5.74 3.50
CA LEU A 222 -10.62 -5.96 3.56
C LEU A 222 -10.08 -6.51 2.24
N VAL A 223 -10.71 -7.58 1.72
CA VAL A 223 -10.34 -8.18 0.44
C VAL A 223 -10.48 -7.15 -0.68
N ALA A 224 -11.59 -6.42 -0.74
CA ALA A 224 -11.83 -5.43 -1.78
C ALA A 224 -10.78 -4.29 -1.78
N ARG A 225 -10.31 -3.86 -0.60
CA ARG A 225 -9.25 -2.86 -0.47
C ARG A 225 -7.90 -3.37 -0.97
N ASN A 226 -7.51 -4.59 -0.61
CA ASN A 226 -6.26 -5.16 -1.09
C ASN A 226 -6.28 -5.36 -2.61
N VAL A 227 -7.39 -5.89 -3.15
CA VAL A 227 -7.60 -6.02 -4.60
C VAL A 227 -7.51 -4.66 -5.29
N LEU A 228 -8.12 -3.61 -4.72
CA LEU A 228 -8.03 -2.25 -5.23
C LEU A 228 -6.56 -1.79 -5.35
N VAL A 229 -5.79 -1.91 -4.26
CA VAL A 229 -4.38 -1.48 -4.25
C VAL A 229 -3.56 -2.29 -5.26
N ARG A 230 -3.75 -3.61 -5.33
CA ARG A 230 -3.07 -4.46 -6.33
C ARG A 230 -3.41 -4.08 -7.76
N SER A 231 -4.67 -3.78 -8.06
CA SER A 231 -5.08 -3.31 -9.40
C SER A 231 -4.45 -1.97 -9.74
N MET A 232 -4.33 -1.06 -8.77
CA MET A 232 -3.63 0.21 -8.95
C MET A 232 -2.13 -0.01 -9.17
N LEU A 233 -1.47 -0.89 -8.41
CA LEU A 233 -0.06 -1.23 -8.61
C LEU A 233 0.18 -1.87 -9.99
N HIS A 234 -0.76 -2.69 -10.46
CA HIS A 234 -0.71 -3.25 -11.81
C HIS A 234 -0.92 -2.17 -12.90
N ALA A 235 -1.78 -1.18 -12.66
CA ALA A 235 -1.90 -0.03 -13.56
C ALA A 235 -0.61 0.80 -13.57
N LEU A 236 0.03 0.93 -12.40
CA LEU A 236 1.26 1.70 -12.21
C LEU A 236 2.47 1.02 -12.85
N SER A 237 2.58 -0.31 -12.80
CA SER A 237 3.66 -1.06 -13.45
C SER A 237 3.67 -0.89 -14.97
N ASN A 238 2.50 -0.63 -15.56
CA ASN A 238 2.34 -0.39 -16.99
C ASN A 238 2.41 1.10 -17.37
N ALA A 239 2.49 2.00 -16.39
CA ALA A 239 2.52 3.44 -16.61
C ALA A 239 3.95 3.99 -16.59
N GLN A 240 4.15 5.10 -17.32
CA GLN A 240 5.37 5.88 -17.27
C GLN A 240 5.04 7.24 -16.65
N LEU A 241 5.49 7.46 -15.41
CA LEU A 241 5.29 8.73 -14.69
C LEU A 241 6.65 9.34 -14.34
N PRO A 242 7.35 9.95 -15.32
CA PRO A 242 8.71 10.46 -15.12
C PRO A 242 8.77 11.64 -14.13
N LYS A 243 7.63 12.29 -13.88
CA LYS A 243 7.49 13.42 -12.97
C LYS A 243 7.04 13.02 -11.56
N LEU A 244 6.72 11.75 -11.31
CA LEU A 244 6.23 11.33 -10.01
C LEU A 244 7.31 11.50 -8.95
N GLU A 245 6.96 12.26 -7.93
CA GLU A 245 7.82 12.73 -6.86
C GLU A 245 7.36 12.21 -5.50
N VAL A 246 6.04 12.19 -5.28
CA VAL A 246 5.41 11.74 -4.04
C VAL A 246 4.41 10.63 -4.33
N PHE A 247 4.57 9.51 -3.63
CA PHE A 247 3.60 8.41 -3.67
C PHE A 247 3.22 7.96 -2.25
N SER A 248 1.92 7.98 -1.96
CA SER A 248 1.37 7.70 -0.65
C SER A 248 0.24 6.69 -0.70
N LEU A 249 0.36 5.61 0.08
CA LEU A 249 -0.68 4.64 0.36
C LEU A 249 -0.84 4.57 1.88
N ASN A 250 -1.69 5.42 2.44
CA ASN A 250 -1.86 5.50 3.89
C ASN A 250 -3.17 4.82 4.32
N PHE A 251 -3.10 3.80 5.19
CA PHE A 251 -4.24 3.03 5.68
C PHE A 251 -5.08 2.38 4.55
N CYS A 252 -4.43 2.00 3.46
CA CYS A 252 -5.10 1.60 2.23
C CYS A 252 -5.35 0.10 2.12
N TYR A 253 -4.41 -0.71 2.62
CA TYR A 253 -4.44 -2.16 2.54
C TYR A 253 -4.03 -2.78 3.87
N SER A 254 -4.16 -4.10 3.98
CA SER A 254 -3.75 -4.82 5.18
C SER A 254 -3.06 -6.12 4.81
N GLU A 255 -1.90 -6.36 5.40
CA GLU A 255 -1.05 -7.49 5.04
C GLU A 255 -1.22 -8.73 5.92
N GLY A 256 -1.16 -9.89 5.27
CA GLY A 256 -1.10 -11.19 5.94
C GLY A 256 0.31 -11.56 6.42
N LEU A 257 0.61 -12.86 6.47
CA LEU A 257 1.92 -13.34 6.90
C LEU A 257 3.06 -13.14 5.88
N LYS A 258 2.74 -12.92 4.59
CA LYS A 258 3.72 -12.86 3.51
C LYS A 258 3.95 -11.46 2.94
N ASP A 259 3.28 -10.44 3.47
CA ASP A 259 3.39 -9.04 3.03
C ASP A 259 3.38 -8.84 1.49
N HIS A 260 2.47 -9.51 0.78
CA HIS A 260 2.52 -9.67 -0.68
C HIS A 260 2.23 -8.38 -1.46
N VAL A 261 1.42 -7.47 -0.92
CA VAL A 261 1.13 -6.16 -1.55
C VAL A 261 2.38 -5.27 -1.45
N THR A 262 3.06 -5.32 -0.31
CA THR A 262 4.28 -4.59 0.00
C THR A 262 5.43 -5.08 -0.88
N SER A 263 5.51 -6.39 -1.13
CA SER A 263 6.42 -6.97 -2.12
C SER A 263 6.17 -6.44 -3.55
N GLN A 264 4.90 -6.29 -3.94
CA GLN A 264 4.52 -5.68 -5.22
C GLN A 264 4.89 -4.18 -5.27
N ILE A 265 4.65 -3.45 -4.18
CA ILE A 265 5.06 -2.03 -4.05
C ILE A 265 6.56 -1.90 -4.19
N ALA A 266 7.32 -2.74 -3.49
CA ALA A 266 8.77 -2.79 -3.57
C ALA A 266 9.23 -3.05 -5.01
N THR A 267 8.60 -3.98 -5.72
CA THR A 267 8.93 -4.30 -7.12
C THR A 267 8.61 -3.14 -8.07
N VAL A 268 7.44 -2.52 -7.95
CA VAL A 268 6.95 -1.50 -8.89
C VAL A 268 7.60 -0.13 -8.67
N LEU A 269 7.69 0.31 -7.41
CA LEU A 269 8.18 1.64 -7.06
C LEU A 269 9.67 1.66 -6.74
N ALA A 270 10.13 0.64 -6.02
CA ALA A 270 11.50 0.59 -5.52
C ALA A 270 12.44 -0.28 -6.38
N GLY A 271 11.90 -1.18 -7.22
CA GLY A 271 12.69 -2.17 -7.93
C GLY A 271 13.59 -1.61 -9.05
N PRO A 272 14.47 -2.46 -9.62
CA PRO A 272 15.40 -2.07 -10.68
C PRO A 272 14.71 -1.57 -11.96
N SER A 273 13.50 -2.04 -12.22
CA SER A 273 12.66 -1.67 -13.36
C SER A 273 11.69 -0.52 -13.06
N SER A 274 11.92 0.23 -11.97
CA SER A 274 11.06 1.35 -11.58
C SER A 274 11.09 2.47 -12.62
N ASN A 275 9.91 2.86 -13.11
CA ASN A 275 9.73 3.94 -14.09
C ASN A 275 9.60 5.33 -13.44
N PHE A 276 10.02 5.48 -12.18
CA PHE A 276 9.81 6.67 -11.35
C PHE A 276 11.14 7.28 -10.91
N PRO A 277 11.88 7.96 -11.82
CA PRO A 277 13.23 8.45 -11.56
C PRO A 277 13.29 9.63 -10.57
N ARG A 278 12.16 10.32 -10.36
CA ARG A 278 12.06 11.50 -9.48
C ARG A 278 11.44 11.21 -8.11
N LEU A 279 11.05 9.95 -7.84
CA LEU A 279 10.38 9.60 -6.61
C LEU A 279 11.30 9.88 -5.42
N HIS A 280 10.89 10.83 -4.57
CA HIS A 280 11.63 11.24 -3.38
C HIS A 280 10.88 10.89 -2.09
N THR A 281 9.55 10.79 -2.13
CA THR A 281 8.74 10.44 -0.97
C THR A 281 7.90 9.20 -1.24
N LEU A 282 8.06 8.18 -0.40
CA LEU A 282 7.21 6.99 -0.35
C LEU A 282 6.59 6.86 1.04
N SER A 283 5.27 6.96 1.14
CA SER A 283 4.51 6.85 2.38
C SER A 283 3.64 5.59 2.37
N LEU A 284 3.86 4.69 3.33
CA LEU A 284 3.13 3.43 3.51
C LEU A 284 2.58 3.30 4.94
N VAL A 285 2.08 4.41 5.48
CA VAL A 285 1.62 4.49 6.87
C VAL A 285 0.42 3.58 7.10
N GLY A 286 0.45 2.79 8.18
CA GLY A 286 -0.76 2.13 8.66
C GLY A 286 -1.30 0.98 7.80
N ASN A 287 -0.44 0.20 7.12
CA ASN A 287 -0.86 -0.91 6.25
C ASN A 287 -0.60 -2.31 6.83
N CYS A 288 -0.32 -2.42 8.13
CA CYS A 288 -0.01 -3.68 8.83
C CYS A 288 1.25 -4.42 8.31
N ILE A 289 2.21 -3.69 7.74
CA ILE A 289 3.47 -4.23 7.20
C ILE A 289 4.31 -4.86 8.34
N SER A 290 4.91 -6.03 8.10
CA SER A 290 5.88 -6.63 9.04
C SER A 290 7.32 -6.61 8.55
N ASP A 291 8.21 -7.19 9.35
CA ASP A 291 9.61 -7.35 9.03
C ASP A 291 9.84 -7.96 7.65
N ASP A 292 9.04 -8.93 7.21
CA ASP A 292 9.24 -9.57 5.90
C ASP A 292 8.97 -8.57 4.74
N GLY A 293 7.90 -7.77 4.79
CA GLY A 293 7.66 -6.71 3.80
C GLY A 293 8.70 -5.59 3.87
N VAL A 294 9.27 -5.32 5.04
CA VAL A 294 10.40 -4.37 5.21
C VAL A 294 11.67 -4.92 4.55
N MET A 295 11.93 -6.23 4.62
CA MET A 295 13.04 -6.85 3.90
C MET A 295 12.88 -6.72 2.39
N ASP A 296 11.67 -6.94 1.85
CA ASP A 296 11.39 -6.77 0.42
C ASP A 296 11.63 -5.33 -0.03
N LEU A 297 11.22 -4.35 0.77
CA LEU A 297 11.51 -2.93 0.52
C LEU A 297 13.01 -2.65 0.59
N TYR A 298 13.71 -3.20 1.59
CA TYR A 298 15.15 -3.07 1.73
C TYR A 298 15.87 -3.62 0.49
N ASP A 299 15.55 -4.83 0.05
CA ASP A 299 16.18 -5.46 -1.11
C ASP A 299 15.95 -4.64 -2.38
N ALA A 300 14.73 -4.12 -2.58
CA ALA A 300 14.43 -3.29 -3.73
C ALA A 300 15.17 -1.93 -3.71
N ILE A 301 15.32 -1.30 -2.54
CA ILE A 301 15.91 0.05 -2.40
C ILE A 301 17.45 -0.01 -2.32
N ALA A 302 18.02 -1.01 -1.63
CA ALA A 302 19.45 -1.13 -1.37
C ALA A 302 20.24 -1.51 -2.63
N LEU A 303 19.63 -2.30 -3.52
CA LEU A 303 20.25 -2.75 -4.77
C LEU A 303 20.61 -1.56 -5.67
N PRO A 304 21.86 -1.49 -6.18
CA PRO A 304 22.29 -0.39 -7.06
C PRO A 304 21.45 -0.34 -8.33
N ARG A 305 20.82 0.81 -8.58
CA ARG A 305 20.15 1.11 -9.85
C ARG A 305 21.16 1.65 -10.87
N TYR A 306 20.84 1.54 -12.16
CA TYR A 306 21.46 2.37 -13.20
C TYR A 306 20.98 3.82 -13.00
N GLY A 307 21.55 4.52 -12.02
CA GLY A 307 21.15 5.85 -11.55
C GLY A 307 20.94 5.89 -10.04
N ALA A 308 21.29 6.97 -9.35
CA ALA A 308 21.08 7.08 -7.92
C ALA A 308 19.57 7.16 -7.60
N SER A 309 19.11 6.36 -6.62
CA SER A 309 17.76 6.53 -6.07
C SER A 309 17.64 7.94 -5.47
N ARG A 310 16.58 8.67 -5.82
CA ARG A 310 16.28 10.01 -5.27
C ARG A 310 15.40 9.98 -4.04
N LEU A 311 15.14 8.78 -3.49
CA LEU A 311 14.33 8.61 -2.30
C LEU A 311 14.98 9.34 -1.13
N ALA A 312 14.25 10.31 -0.57
CA ALA A 312 14.64 11.13 0.57
C ALA A 312 13.78 10.82 1.81
N LEU A 313 12.53 10.39 1.62
CA LEU A 313 11.62 10.04 2.71
C LEU A 313 10.95 8.69 2.46
N LEU A 314 11.07 7.79 3.42
CA LEU A 314 10.32 6.54 3.51
C LEU A 314 9.54 6.51 4.83
N ASP A 315 8.21 6.69 4.75
CA ASP A 315 7.35 6.64 5.94
C ASP A 315 6.70 5.26 6.08
N LEU A 316 7.09 4.55 7.14
CA LEU A 316 6.59 3.23 7.54
C LEU A 316 5.91 3.29 8.93
N SER A 317 5.46 4.46 9.36
CA SER A 317 4.84 4.62 10.67
C SER A 317 3.52 3.84 10.80
N GLN A 318 3.14 3.52 12.05
CA GLN A 318 1.90 2.82 12.39
C GLN A 318 1.74 1.43 11.74
N ASN A 319 2.84 0.72 11.49
CA ASN A 319 2.83 -0.65 10.97
C ASN A 319 3.12 -1.68 12.09
N PHE A 320 3.38 -2.93 11.70
CA PHE A 320 3.73 -4.02 12.60
C PHE A 320 5.20 -4.45 12.44
N ILE A 321 6.10 -3.46 12.38
CA ILE A 321 7.54 -3.70 12.23
C ILE A 321 8.15 -4.03 13.59
N GLY A 322 8.88 -5.15 13.65
CA GLY A 322 9.61 -5.67 14.81
C GLY A 322 11.10 -5.29 14.78
N GLU A 323 11.88 -5.89 15.66
CA GLU A 323 13.31 -5.56 15.84
C GLU A 323 14.12 -5.75 14.56
N ARG A 324 13.86 -6.84 13.84
CA ARG A 324 14.53 -7.14 12.59
C ARG A 324 14.33 -6.03 11.56
N GLY A 325 13.08 -5.60 11.32
CA GLY A 325 12.81 -4.57 10.33
C GLY A 325 13.38 -3.21 10.72
N HIS A 326 13.38 -2.87 12.01
CA HIS A 326 14.02 -1.65 12.50
C HIS A 326 15.54 -1.62 12.24
N VAL A 327 16.24 -2.71 12.56
CA VAL A 327 17.69 -2.83 12.29
C VAL A 327 17.96 -2.71 10.79
N GLN A 328 17.15 -3.37 9.96
CA GLN A 328 17.32 -3.35 8.51
C GLN A 328 17.13 -1.94 7.91
N MET A 329 16.14 -1.19 8.41
CA MET A 329 15.90 0.18 7.97
C MET A 329 16.99 1.14 8.45
N GLN A 330 17.55 0.92 9.64
CA GLN A 330 18.71 1.68 10.10
C GLN A 330 19.95 1.41 9.23
N GLU A 331 20.18 0.15 8.86
CA GLU A 331 21.23 -0.22 7.90
C GLU A 331 21.04 0.51 6.56
N LEU A 332 19.81 0.56 6.05
CA LEU A 332 19.48 1.27 4.82
C LEU A 332 19.86 2.76 4.89
N VAL A 333 19.51 3.43 5.99
CA VAL A 333 19.88 4.85 6.22
C VAL A 333 21.39 5.02 6.20
N THR A 334 22.14 4.14 6.88
CA THR A 334 23.61 4.21 6.87
C THR A 334 24.20 3.99 5.49
N GLN A 335 23.62 3.10 4.68
CA GLN A 335 24.05 2.88 3.30
C GLN A 335 23.79 4.09 2.42
N PHE A 336 22.65 4.76 2.56
CA PHE A 336 22.36 5.99 1.82
C PHE A 336 23.29 7.14 2.24
N ALA A 337 23.54 7.29 3.55
CA ALA A 337 24.48 8.28 4.07
C ALA A 337 25.90 8.06 3.52
N SER A 338 26.37 6.81 3.43
CA SER A 338 27.68 6.49 2.82
C SER A 338 27.78 6.81 1.32
N ARG A 339 26.64 6.91 0.63
CA ARG A 339 26.55 7.30 -0.79
C ARG A 339 26.35 8.82 -0.96
N GLY A 340 26.28 9.58 0.13
CA GLY A 340 26.05 11.03 0.10
C GLY A 340 24.58 11.44 -0.12
N SER A 341 23.63 10.53 0.12
CA SER A 341 22.19 10.80 0.05
C SER A 341 21.57 10.77 1.44
N ASP A 342 20.79 11.79 1.80
CA ASP A 342 20.04 11.81 3.06
C ASP A 342 18.68 11.10 2.88
N LEU A 343 18.60 9.85 3.34
CA LEU A 343 17.35 9.10 3.43
C LEU A 343 16.82 9.15 4.87
N ILE A 344 15.63 9.69 5.03
CA ILE A 344 14.89 9.70 6.30
C ILE A 344 13.90 8.54 6.28
N VAL A 345 14.00 7.64 7.26
CA VAL A 345 13.06 6.54 7.45
C VAL A 345 12.25 6.77 8.73
N ASN A 346 10.94 6.96 8.60
CA ASN A 346 10.03 7.12 9.72
C ASN A 346 9.42 5.75 10.11
N VAL A 347 9.76 5.25 11.29
CA VAL A 347 9.27 3.97 11.83
C VAL A 347 8.52 4.15 13.15
N MET A 348 7.94 5.33 13.38
CA MET A 348 7.20 5.63 14.60
C MET A 348 5.93 4.77 14.75
N ASN A 349 5.52 4.51 16.00
CA ASN A 349 4.31 3.75 16.33
C ASN A 349 4.28 2.31 15.76
N ASN A 350 5.44 1.65 15.67
CA ASN A 350 5.57 0.24 15.30
C ASN A 350 5.60 -0.67 16.55
N LEU A 351 5.96 -1.95 16.41
CA LEU A 351 5.89 -2.93 17.52
C LEU A 351 6.91 -2.63 18.62
N LEU A 352 8.03 -1.99 18.29
CA LEU A 352 9.11 -1.71 19.24
C LEU A 352 8.96 -0.37 19.96
N THR A 353 8.13 0.54 19.45
CA THR A 353 7.98 1.85 20.05
C THR A 353 7.09 1.73 21.29
N ALA A 354 7.71 1.86 22.47
CA ALA A 354 7.00 2.22 23.68
C ALA A 354 6.08 3.41 23.36
N ALA A 355 4.85 3.39 23.88
CA ALA A 355 4.06 4.60 23.92
C ALA A 355 4.96 5.71 24.48
N GLY A 356 5.04 6.84 23.77
CA GLY A 356 5.76 8.01 24.28
C GLY A 356 5.27 8.34 25.69
N PRO A 357 6.10 9.03 26.49
CA PRO A 357 5.74 9.33 27.87
C PRO A 357 4.36 9.99 27.87
N VAL A 358 3.42 9.37 28.58
CA VAL A 358 2.20 10.04 29.00
C VAL A 358 2.71 11.19 29.86
N VAL A 359 2.70 12.39 29.30
CA VAL A 359 2.85 13.60 30.09
C VAL A 359 1.58 13.65 30.93
N ASP A 360 1.67 13.08 32.14
CA ASP A 360 0.67 13.29 33.18
C ASP A 360 0.59 14.80 33.38
N SER A 361 -0.47 15.38 32.79
CA SER A 361 -0.88 16.73 33.08
C SER A 361 -1.33 16.72 34.53
N VAL A 362 -0.48 17.27 35.38
CA VAL A 362 -0.79 17.59 36.77
C VAL A 362 -2.07 18.43 36.78
N PRO A 363 -3.15 18.00 37.46
CA PRO A 363 -4.30 18.85 37.64
C PRO A 363 -3.95 19.93 38.67
N VAL A 364 -4.13 21.19 38.27
CA VAL A 364 -4.26 22.34 39.19
C VAL A 364 -5.66 22.34 39.77
#